data_AF-A0A938V5B9-F1
#
_entry.id   AF-A0A938V5B9-F1
#
_cell.length_a   1.000
_cell.length_b   1.000
_cell.length_c   1.000
_cell.angle_alpha   90.00
_cell.angle_beta   90.00
_cell.angle_gamma   90.00
#
_symmetry.space_group_name_H-M   'P 1'
#
loop_
_entity.id
_entity.type
_entity.pdbx_description
1 polymer ?
#
loop_
_entity_poly.entity_id
_entity_poly.type
_entity_poly.pdbx_seq_one_letter_code
_entity_poly.pdbx_strand_id
1 'polypeptide(L)' 'MRTVSPAEMKRRAMMRRRILVGRTLKKGEVLSASDLEFKRPGTGIGPDEAKYVVGRRLTRDVEPEHELEWTDLE' A
#
# COMPACT_ATOMS: atom_id res chain seq x y z
N MET A 1 -21.78 -11.65 -22.22
CA MET A 1 -21.37 -10.79 -21.09
C MET A 1 -20.86 -11.69 -19.97
N ARG A 2 -19.58 -11.61 -19.59
CA ARG A 2 -19.03 -12.42 -18.50
C ARG A 2 -19.34 -11.72 -17.17
N THR A 3 -20.47 -12.07 -16.57
CA THR A 3 -20.92 -11.54 -15.28
C THR A 3 -20.00 -12.12 -14.21
N VAL A 4 -19.03 -11.32 -13.77
CA VAL A 4 -18.12 -11.72 -12.70
C VAL A 4 -18.91 -11.70 -11.40
N SER A 5 -19.15 -12.87 -10.82
CA SER A 5 -19.87 -13.01 -9.55
C SER A 5 -19.14 -12.26 -8.43
N PRO A 6 -19.85 -11.66 -7.45
CA PRO A 6 -19.25 -10.89 -6.36
C PRO A 6 -18.21 -11.69 -5.53
N ALA A 7 -18.34 -13.02 -5.50
CA ALA A 7 -17.36 -13.92 -4.88
C ALA A 7 -15.99 -13.90 -5.57
N GLU A 8 -15.93 -13.72 -6.89
CA GLU A 8 -14.68 -13.69 -7.66
C GLU A 8 -13.95 -12.35 -7.48
N MET A 9 -14.71 -11.27 -7.27
CA MET A 9 -14.19 -9.95 -6.91
C MET A 9 -13.55 -9.97 -5.50
N LYS A 10 -14.19 -10.63 -4.53
CA LYS A 10 -13.61 -10.85 -3.18
C LYS A 10 -12.36 -11.71 -3.22
N ARG A 11 -12.35 -12.79 -4.02
CA ARG A 11 -11.17 -13.67 -4.14
C ARG A 11 -9.97 -12.95 -4.75
N ARG A 12 -10.21 -12.09 -5.75
CA ARG A 12 -9.17 -11.21 -6.32
C ARG A 12 -8.68 -10.15 -5.34
N ALA A 13 -9.52 -9.64 -4.43
CA ALA A 13 -9.08 -8.72 -3.39
C ALA A 13 -8.21 -9.43 -2.35
N MET A 14 -8.58 -10.65 -1.93
CA MET A 14 -7.82 -11.44 -0.95
C MET A 14 -6.43 -11.89 -1.43
N MET A 15 -6.21 -12.00 -2.75
CA MET A 15 -4.90 -12.36 -3.32
C MET A 15 -3.96 -11.17 -3.54
N ARG A 16 -4.45 -9.93 -3.45
CA ARG A 16 -3.62 -8.74 -3.63
C ARG A 16 -2.74 -8.54 -2.40
N ARG A 17 -1.49 -8.20 -2.66
CA ARG A 17 -0.52 -7.74 -1.65
C ARG A 17 -0.70 -6.25 -1.50
N ARG A 18 -0.56 -5.75 -0.28
CA ARG A 18 -0.56 -4.31 0.02
C ARG A 18 0.80 -3.87 0.54
N ILE A 19 1.09 -2.58 0.36
CA ILE A 19 2.22 -1.90 0.98
C ILE A 19 1.84 -1.46 2.39
N LEU A 20 2.70 -1.79 3.33
CA LEU A 20 2.71 -1.31 4.70
C LEU A 20 4.01 -0.56 4.95
N VAL A 21 4.03 0.22 6.03
CA VAL A 21 5.27 0.86 6.51
C VAL A 21 5.98 -0.07 7.49
N GLY A 22 7.28 -0.30 7.31
CA GLY A 22 8.08 -1.16 8.20
C GLY A 22 8.66 -0.44 9.42
N ARG A 23 8.57 0.90 9.46
CA ARG A 23 9.01 1.72 10.59
C ARG A 23 8.12 2.96 10.74
N THR A 24 8.26 3.67 11.84
CA THR A 24 7.64 4.98 11.99
C THR A 24 8.26 5.95 10.98
N LEU A 25 7.43 6.60 10.19
CA LEU A 25 7.84 7.66 9.28
C LEU A 25 7.06 8.93 9.60
N LYS A 26 7.75 10.06 9.58
CA LYS A 26 7.15 11.34 9.90
C LYS A 26 6.63 12.06 8.66
N LYS A 27 5.72 13.01 8.90
CA LYS A 27 5.27 13.93 7.85
C LYS A 27 6.47 14.59 7.16
N GLY A 28 6.50 14.51 5.84
CA GLY A 28 7.53 15.08 4.98
C GLY A 28 8.76 14.19 4.78
N GLU A 29 8.84 13.01 5.39
CA GLU A 29 9.87 12.02 5.05
C GLU A 29 9.61 11.41 3.67
N VAL A 30 10.70 11.03 3.01
CA VAL A 30 10.68 10.38 1.70
C VAL A 30 10.66 8.86 1.91
N LEU A 31 9.69 8.19 1.29
CA LEU A 31 9.57 6.74 1.35
C LEU A 31 10.67 6.08 0.53
N SER A 32 11.42 5.17 1.16
CA SER A 32 12.40 4.33 0.47
C SER A 32 11.88 2.91 0.31
N ALA A 33 12.40 2.17 -0.66
CA ALA A 33 12.00 0.77 -0.86
C ALA A 33 12.23 -0.10 0.38
N SER A 34 13.24 0.23 1.20
CA SER A 34 13.54 -0.46 2.46
C SER A 34 12.55 -0.14 3.58
N ASP A 35 11.79 0.94 3.47
CA ASP A 35 10.77 1.33 4.44
C ASP A 35 9.42 0.68 4.16
N LEU A 36 9.26 0.09 2.97
CA LEU A 36 8.03 -0.53 2.50
C LEU A 36 8.03 -2.03 2.79
N GLU A 37 7.01 -2.50 3.50
CA GLU A 37 6.74 -3.91 3.71
C GLU A 37 5.54 -4.38 2.89
N PHE A 38 5.53 -5.64 2.46
CA PHE A 38 4.44 -6.19 1.67
C PHE A 38 3.75 -7.33 2.41
N LYS A 39 2.53 -7.09 2.91
CA LYS A 39 1.72 -8.15 3.57
C LYS A 39 0.52 -8.58 2.73
N ARG A 40 0.09 -9.82 2.94
CA ARG A 40 -1.16 -10.42 2.45
C ARG A 40 -2.11 -10.67 3.63
N PRO A 41 -3.44 -10.65 3.44
CA PRO A 41 -4.20 -10.08 2.31
C PRO A 41 -4.29 -8.54 2.43
N GLY A 42 -4.55 -7.84 1.34
CA GLY A 42 -4.66 -6.38 1.38
C GLY A 42 -5.37 -5.76 0.19
N THR A 43 -5.99 -4.61 0.42
CA THR A 43 -6.70 -3.81 -0.61
C THR A 43 -6.03 -2.48 -0.92
N GLY A 44 -5.00 -2.08 -0.15
CA GLY A 44 -4.19 -0.88 -0.40
C GLY A 44 -3.27 -0.97 -1.62
N ILE A 45 -2.23 -0.14 -1.63
CA ILE A 45 -1.33 0.01 -2.78
C ILE A 45 -0.62 -1.31 -3.09
N GLY A 46 -0.64 -1.72 -4.36
CA GLY A 46 -0.03 -2.98 -4.80
C GLY A 46 1.50 -2.91 -4.87
N PRO A 47 2.20 -4.06 -4.83
CA PRO A 47 3.65 -4.11 -5.00
C PRO A 47 4.11 -3.58 -6.37
N ASP A 48 3.29 -3.74 -7.40
CA ASP A 48 3.53 -3.16 -8.73
C ASP A 48 3.57 -1.63 -8.74
N GLU A 49 2.89 -1.01 -7.78
CA GLU A 49 2.82 0.44 -7.60
C GLU A 49 3.87 0.98 -6.63
N ALA A 50 4.55 0.11 -5.88
CA ALA A 50 5.55 0.50 -4.89
C ALA A 50 6.64 1.41 -5.48
N LYS A 51 7.04 1.17 -6.74
CA LYS A 51 8.00 2.02 -7.45
C LYS A 51 7.57 3.48 -7.59
N TYR A 52 6.26 3.76 -7.56
CA TYR A 52 5.70 5.12 -7.60
C TYR A 52 5.55 5.73 -6.21
N VAL A 53 5.51 4.89 -5.18
CA VAL A 53 5.50 5.29 -3.77
C VAL A 53 6.91 5.62 -3.31
N VAL A 54 7.91 4.83 -3.71
CA VAL A 54 9.31 5.10 -3.43
C VAL A 54 9.73 6.44 -4.05
N GLY A 55 10.24 7.35 -3.24
CA GLY A 55 10.58 8.72 -3.64
C GLY A 55 9.46 9.74 -3.37
N ARG A 56 8.26 9.31 -2.95
CA ARG A 56 7.18 10.21 -2.51
C ARG A 56 7.41 10.68 -1.08
N ARG A 57 6.87 11.86 -0.77
CA ARG A 57 6.85 12.39 0.60
C ARG A 57 5.53 12.06 1.28
N LEU A 58 5.61 11.77 2.57
CA LEU A 58 4.43 11.58 3.40
C LEU A 58 3.75 12.92 3.74
N THR A 59 2.44 12.98 3.63
CA THR A 59 1.63 14.15 3.99
C THR A 59 1.31 14.20 5.49
N ARG A 60 1.51 13.09 6.20
CA ARG A 60 1.27 12.91 7.64
C ARG A 60 2.21 11.88 8.24
N ASP A 61 2.29 11.85 9.56
CA ASP A 61 3.00 10.83 10.31
C ASP A 61 2.27 9.49 10.22
N VAL A 62 3.03 8.43 9.98
CA VAL A 62 2.55 7.05 9.83
C VAL A 62 3.37 6.12 10.72
N GLU A 63 2.67 5.16 11.32
CA GLU A 63 3.26 4.17 12.22
C GLU A 63 3.68 2.91 11.44
N PRO A 64 4.59 2.08 12.01
CA PRO A 64 4.85 0.76 11.43
C PRO A 64 3.56 -0.06 11.36
N GLU A 65 3.48 -0.95 10.38
CA GLU A 65 2.30 -1.74 10.02
C GLU A 65 1.09 -0.94 9.51
N HIS A 66 1.23 0.37 9.36
CA HIS A 66 0.21 1.21 8.73
C HIS A 66 0.06 0.88 7.25
N GLU A 67 -1.19 0.73 6.79
CA GLU A 67 -1.50 0.55 5.37
C GLU A 67 -1.33 1.88 4.65
N LEU A 68 -0.42 1.91 3.70
CA LEU A 68 -0.06 3.14 3.01
C LEU A 68 -1.02 3.35 1.84
N GLU A 69 -1.69 4.51 1.83
CA GLU A 69 -2.64 4.89 0.78
C GLU A 69 -2.12 6.06 -0.04
N TRP A 70 -2.68 6.24 -1.24
CA TRP A 70 -2.31 7.35 -2.13
C TRP A 70 -2.61 8.73 -1.52
N THR A 71 -3.53 8.78 -0.56
CA THR A 71 -3.88 10.00 0.19
C THR A 71 -2.79 10.43 1.18
N ASP A 72 -1.93 9.50 1.60
CA ASP A 72 -0.82 9.78 2.51
C ASP A 72 0.42 10.31 1.77
N LEU A 73 0.38 10.40 0.43
CA LEU A 73 1.51 10.74 -0.42
C LEU A 73 1.33 12.07 -1.15
N GLU A 74 2.42 12.84 -1.22
CA GLU A 74 2.54 14.10 -1.98
C GLU A 74 3.28 13.93 -3.31
#